data_AF-A0A2A5YPX0-F1
#
_entry.id   AF-A0A2A5YPX0-F1
#
_cell.length_a   1.000
_cell.length_b   1.000
_cell.length_c   1.000
_cell.angle_alpha   90.00
_cell.angle_beta   90.00
_cell.angle_gamma   90.00
#
_symmetry.space_group_name_H-M   'P 1'
#
loop_
_entity.id
_entity.type
_entity.pdbx_description
1 polymer ?
#
loop_
_entity_poly.entity_id
_entity_poly.type
_entity_poly.pdbx_seq_one_letter_code
_entity_poly.pdbx_strand_id
1 'polypeptide(L)'
;MKRNLLIASGMAGLMAFAATRLPAADEDALILQGTAGTTLAQEQQALKAARRQSEDARDRATRLAQQATAARDAAEQARRRAAAVAARIQQAEADIQAAQARIAIIARLQRAQAARLAAKQEPVVRLTAALQMIARRPLVLALVQPGSVSDAVHLRAVLGQVLPVIEQRTAGLRAELARSRALRATAQQAADALDQAQRDRKTQQVELAALETQKRLAARDYRANAGLESERALALGERARDIVDLMDRLEQAGDLRDRLARLSGPLPRPARPDQAGAAPAEADARPSGPPPYRLPVVGQLVTGMGEVNDSGVRARGLTLVTQPGAQAIAPTAGRIAFAGPYRDYGQILIIDHGGGWTTLITGLHRLTTRVGDAVRQGDPVGVTGARRSNITVELRRNGRPVDIIPLVGLA
;
A
#
# COMPACT_ATOMS: atom_id res chain seq x y z
N MET A 1 10.58 -64.01 -2.57
CA MET A 1 9.49 -63.49 -1.70
C MET A 1 8.85 -62.30 -2.40
N LYS A 2 7.56 -62.41 -2.71
CA LYS A 2 6.71 -61.38 -3.31
C LYS A 2 6.38 -60.30 -2.27
N ARG A 3 6.29 -59.02 -2.68
CA ARG A 3 5.33 -58.05 -2.14
C ARG A 3 5.18 -56.83 -3.05
N ASN A 4 3.93 -56.60 -3.43
CA ASN A 4 3.36 -55.48 -4.18
C ASN A 4 3.48 -54.15 -3.41
N LEU A 5 3.49 -53.02 -4.13
CA LEU A 5 2.59 -51.89 -3.85
C LEU A 5 2.48 -50.88 -5.02
N LEU A 6 1.25 -50.78 -5.56
CA LEU A 6 0.47 -49.59 -6.02
C LEU A 6 1.23 -48.41 -6.65
N ILE A 7 1.14 -48.19 -7.97
CA ILE A 7 0.15 -47.34 -8.69
C ILE A 7 -0.09 -45.97 -8.03
N ALA A 8 0.58 -44.94 -8.55
CA ALA A 8 0.16 -43.55 -8.48
C ALA A 8 0.33 -42.93 -9.87
N SER A 9 -0.80 -42.74 -10.55
CA SER A 9 -0.96 -42.11 -11.85
C SER A 9 -0.68 -40.60 -11.76
N GLY A 10 0.53 -40.20 -12.13
CA GLY A 10 0.89 -38.80 -12.36
C GLY A 10 0.41 -38.36 -13.73
N MET A 11 -0.72 -37.65 -13.77
CA MET A 11 -1.31 -37.06 -14.97
C MET A 11 -0.38 -35.98 -15.52
N ALA A 12 0.42 -36.33 -16.53
CA ALA A 12 1.23 -35.39 -17.30
C ALA A 12 0.31 -34.55 -18.18
N GLY A 13 -0.08 -33.36 -17.70
CA GLY A 13 -0.74 -32.35 -18.50
C GLY A 13 0.23 -31.71 -19.48
N LEU A 14 0.36 -32.29 -20.68
CA LEU A 14 0.86 -31.60 -21.86
C LEU A 14 -0.12 -30.47 -22.20
N MET A 15 0.18 -29.24 -21.77
CA MET A 15 -0.44 -28.05 -22.36
C MET A 15 0.21 -27.79 -23.72
N ALA A 16 -0.47 -28.24 -24.77
CA ALA A 16 -0.16 -27.89 -26.14
C ALA A 16 -0.19 -26.36 -26.30
N PHE A 17 0.96 -25.78 -26.66
CA PHE A 17 1.06 -24.41 -27.12
C PHE A 17 0.36 -24.30 -28.48
N ALA A 18 -0.92 -23.95 -28.46
CA ALA A 18 -1.61 -23.47 -29.66
C ALA A 18 -1.21 -22.01 -29.88
N ALA A 19 -0.18 -21.78 -30.69
CA ALA A 19 0.11 -20.47 -31.25
C ALA A 19 -0.95 -20.13 -32.30
N THR A 20 -2.13 -19.71 -31.84
CA THR A 20 -3.14 -19.11 -32.70
C THR A 20 -2.69 -17.70 -33.05
N ARG A 21 -2.05 -17.56 -34.21
CA ARG A 21 -1.96 -16.27 -34.92
C ARG A 21 -3.40 -15.80 -35.17
N LEU A 22 -3.86 -14.85 -34.36
CA LEU A 22 -5.10 -14.13 -34.64
C LEU A 22 -4.90 -13.31 -35.93
N PRO A 23 -5.89 -13.34 -36.84
CA PRO A 23 -5.81 -12.59 -38.08
C PRO A 23 -5.74 -11.10 -37.78
N ALA A 24 -5.04 -10.37 -38.64
CA ALA A 24 -4.96 -8.92 -38.62
C ALA A 24 -6.38 -8.33 -38.48
N ALA A 25 -6.52 -7.38 -37.56
CA ALA A 25 -7.76 -6.66 -37.36
C ALA A 25 -8.16 -5.97 -38.67
N ASP A 26 -9.34 -6.31 -39.18
CA ASP A 26 -10.02 -5.54 -40.21
C ASP A 26 -10.17 -4.11 -39.69
N GLU A 27 -9.55 -3.17 -40.41
CA GLU A 27 -9.82 -1.74 -40.31
C GLU A 27 -11.20 -1.43 -40.90
N ASP A 28 -12.26 -1.94 -40.27
CA ASP A 28 -13.60 -1.44 -40.54
C ASP A 28 -13.77 -0.12 -39.78
N ALA A 29 -13.26 0.94 -40.41
CA ALA A 29 -13.64 2.30 -40.13
C ALA A 29 -15.17 2.39 -40.20
N LEU A 30 -15.79 2.49 -39.03
CA LEU A 30 -17.23 2.66 -38.86
C LEU A 30 -17.64 4.06 -39.35
N ILE A 31 -17.73 4.23 -40.67
CA ILE A 31 -18.32 5.40 -41.31
C ILE A 31 -19.84 5.21 -41.26
N LEU A 32 -20.48 5.72 -40.21
CA LEU A 32 -21.93 5.88 -40.17
C LEU A 32 -22.34 6.97 -41.16
N GLN A 33 -22.74 6.57 -42.36
CA GLN A 33 -23.45 7.42 -43.32
C GLN A 33 -24.78 7.92 -42.71
N GLY A 34 -25.14 9.16 -43.02
CA GLY A 34 -26.26 9.90 -42.44
C GLY A 34 -27.56 9.09 -42.35
N THR A 35 -28.18 9.15 -41.16
CA THR A 35 -29.37 8.41 -40.74
C THR A 35 -30.67 8.95 -41.36
N ALA A 36 -30.82 8.82 -42.68
CA ALA A 36 -32.05 9.12 -43.39
C ALA A 36 -32.89 7.87 -43.76
N GLY A 37 -32.55 6.67 -43.27
CA GLY A 37 -33.26 5.44 -43.67
C GLY A 37 -33.14 4.21 -42.75
N THR A 38 -32.63 4.33 -41.53
CA THR A 38 -32.55 3.19 -40.59
C THR A 38 -33.91 2.95 -39.93
N THR A 39 -34.38 1.70 -39.95
CA THR A 39 -35.62 1.32 -39.26
C THR A 39 -35.38 1.22 -37.75
N LEU A 40 -36.40 1.55 -36.94
CA LEU A 40 -36.34 1.54 -35.47
C LEU A 40 -35.86 0.19 -34.90
N ALA A 41 -36.20 -0.92 -35.57
CA ALA A 41 -35.74 -2.26 -35.24
C ALA A 41 -34.23 -2.47 -35.45
N GLN A 42 -33.66 -1.90 -36.51
CA GLN A 42 -32.22 -1.95 -36.78
C GLN A 42 -31.42 -1.15 -35.75
N GLU A 43 -31.91 0.03 -35.34
CA GLU A 43 -31.30 0.85 -34.29
C GLU A 43 -31.31 0.13 -32.92
N GLN A 44 -32.44 -0.50 -32.54
CA GLN A 44 -32.53 -1.31 -31.33
C GLN A 44 -31.56 -2.50 -31.34
N GLN A 45 -31.42 -3.17 -32.48
CA GLN A 45 -30.52 -4.32 -32.62
C GLN A 45 -29.05 -3.90 -32.57
N ALA A 46 -28.70 -2.76 -33.15
CA ALA A 46 -27.38 -2.15 -33.05
C ALA A 46 -27.05 -1.75 -31.60
N LEU A 47 -28.00 -1.15 -30.88
CA LEU A 47 -27.85 -0.79 -29.46
C LEU A 47 -27.60 -2.03 -28.59
N LYS A 48 -28.33 -3.13 -28.86
CA LYS A 48 -28.15 -4.41 -28.15
C LYS A 48 -26.78 -5.04 -28.43
N ALA A 49 -26.30 -4.95 -29.66
CA ALA A 49 -24.96 -5.43 -30.02
C ALA A 49 -23.86 -4.59 -29.36
N ALA A 50 -23.98 -3.26 -29.38
CA ALA A 50 -23.06 -2.35 -28.71
C ALA A 50 -23.01 -2.59 -27.20
N ARG A 51 -24.16 -2.86 -26.56
CA ARG A 51 -24.23 -3.19 -25.14
C ARG A 51 -23.44 -4.45 -24.80
N ARG A 52 -23.62 -5.53 -25.57
CA ARG A 52 -22.86 -6.78 -25.41
C ARG A 52 -21.35 -6.55 -25.61
N GLN A 53 -20.98 -5.77 -26.62
CA GLN A 53 -19.58 -5.44 -26.87
C GLN A 53 -18.94 -4.67 -25.71
N SER A 54 -19.67 -3.73 -25.10
CA SER A 54 -19.21 -2.99 -23.91
C SER A 54 -19.05 -3.92 -22.70
N GLU A 55 -20.02 -4.81 -22.46
CA GLU A 55 -19.97 -5.82 -21.39
C GLU A 55 -18.75 -6.75 -21.57
N ASP A 56 -18.54 -7.30 -22.77
CA ASP A 56 -17.39 -8.16 -23.08
C ASP A 56 -16.05 -7.44 -22.91
N ALA A 57 -15.97 -6.17 -23.33
CA ALA A 57 -14.78 -5.34 -23.14
C ALA A 57 -14.50 -5.10 -21.65
N ARG A 58 -15.54 -4.83 -20.85
CA ARG A 58 -15.45 -4.61 -19.41
C ARG A 58 -15.05 -5.87 -18.65
N ASP A 59 -15.56 -7.03 -19.03
CA ASP A 59 -15.20 -8.32 -18.43
C ASP A 59 -13.74 -8.70 -18.75
N ARG A 60 -13.28 -8.43 -19.97
CA ARG A 60 -11.86 -8.60 -20.33
C ARG A 60 -10.96 -7.65 -19.55
N ALA A 61 -11.32 -6.37 -19.46
CA ALA A 61 -10.58 -5.39 -18.67
C ALA A 61 -10.47 -5.82 -17.20
N THR A 62 -11.56 -6.29 -16.61
CA THR A 62 -11.59 -6.73 -15.20
C THR A 62 -10.67 -7.94 -14.98
N ARG A 63 -10.68 -8.94 -15.88
CA ARG A 63 -9.79 -10.10 -15.80
C ARG A 63 -8.31 -9.72 -15.90
N LEU A 64 -7.96 -8.84 -16.84
CA LEU A 64 -6.59 -8.36 -17.00
C LEU A 64 -6.13 -7.53 -15.79
N ALA A 65 -7.00 -6.67 -15.23
CA ALA A 65 -6.71 -5.91 -14.03
C ALA A 65 -6.48 -6.81 -12.79
N GLN A 66 -7.26 -7.89 -12.65
CA GLN A 66 -7.06 -8.88 -11.58
C GLN A 66 -5.72 -9.61 -11.72
N GLN A 67 -5.34 -10.02 -12.95
CA GLN A 67 -4.05 -10.64 -13.22
C GLN A 67 -2.88 -9.69 -12.90
N ALA A 68 -2.99 -8.42 -13.31
CA ALA A 68 -1.98 -7.41 -13.02
C ALA A 68 -1.81 -7.17 -11.52
N THR A 69 -2.92 -7.11 -10.78
CA THR A 69 -2.92 -6.94 -9.31
C THR A 69 -2.29 -8.15 -8.62
N ALA A 70 -2.65 -9.38 -9.01
CA ALA A 70 -2.08 -10.60 -8.44
C ALA A 70 -0.55 -10.68 -8.67
N ALA A 71 -0.09 -10.32 -9.87
CA ALA A 71 1.34 -10.28 -10.17
C ALA A 71 2.08 -9.21 -9.34
N ARG A 72 1.46 -8.03 -9.14
CA ARG A 72 1.99 -6.97 -8.28
C ARG A 72 2.12 -7.43 -6.82
N ASP A 73 1.07 -8.05 -6.29
CA ASP A 73 1.03 -8.53 -4.91
C ASP A 73 2.06 -9.65 -4.67
N ALA A 74 2.24 -10.56 -5.64
CA ALA A 74 3.28 -11.58 -5.59
C ALA A 74 4.70 -10.97 -5.55
N ALA A 75 4.96 -9.93 -6.36
CA ALA A 75 6.24 -9.22 -6.36
C ALA A 75 6.50 -8.49 -5.03
N GLU A 76 5.49 -7.82 -4.48
CA GLU A 76 5.57 -7.15 -3.17
C GLU A 76 5.74 -8.17 -2.02
N GLN A 77 5.04 -9.30 -2.06
CA GLN A 77 5.21 -10.35 -1.06
C GLN A 77 6.63 -10.94 -1.09
N ALA A 78 7.19 -11.20 -2.28
CA ALA A 78 8.57 -11.66 -2.44
C ALA A 78 9.57 -10.62 -1.88
N ARG A 79 9.34 -9.33 -2.16
CA ARG A 79 10.14 -8.22 -1.60
C ARG A 79 10.09 -8.18 -0.07
N ARG A 80 8.89 -8.28 0.53
CA ARG A 80 8.70 -8.27 1.99
C ARG A 80 9.37 -9.47 2.66
N ARG A 81 9.28 -10.66 2.07
CA ARG A 81 9.95 -11.88 2.58
C ARG A 81 11.46 -11.73 2.57
N ALA A 82 12.04 -11.26 1.46
CA ALA A 82 13.47 -11.01 1.36
C ALA A 82 13.94 -9.97 2.40
N ALA A 83 13.19 -8.87 2.58
CA ALA A 83 13.51 -7.85 3.57
C ALA A 83 13.45 -8.40 5.02
N ALA A 84 12.47 -9.26 5.33
CA ALA A 84 12.35 -9.88 6.64
C ALA A 84 13.53 -10.82 6.96
N VAL A 85 13.97 -11.63 5.99
CA VAL A 85 15.15 -12.51 6.16
C VAL A 85 16.42 -11.68 6.28
N ALA A 86 16.59 -10.64 5.47
CA ALA A 86 17.74 -9.74 5.58
C ALA A 86 17.84 -9.07 6.96
N ALA A 87 16.71 -8.60 7.51
CA ALA A 87 16.65 -8.05 8.87
C ALA A 87 17.03 -9.08 9.94
N ARG A 88 16.61 -10.34 9.79
CA ARG A 88 17.01 -11.43 10.70
C ARG A 88 18.50 -11.73 10.63
N ILE A 89 19.09 -11.72 9.43
CA ILE A 89 20.54 -11.89 9.26
C ILE A 89 21.30 -10.77 9.96
N GLN A 90 20.87 -9.52 9.79
CA GLN A 90 21.50 -8.37 10.46
C GLN A 90 21.43 -8.50 11.99
N GLN A 91 20.29 -8.94 12.52
CA GLN A 91 20.15 -9.21 13.95
C GLN A 91 21.10 -10.34 14.39
N ALA A 92 21.16 -11.45 13.65
CA ALA A 92 22.06 -12.56 13.95
C ALA A 92 23.53 -12.14 13.91
N GLU A 93 23.92 -11.25 12.99
CA GLU A 93 25.27 -10.68 12.92
C GLU A 93 25.61 -9.83 14.15
N ALA A 94 24.68 -9.01 14.62
CA ALA A 94 24.84 -8.25 15.86
C ALA A 94 24.97 -9.18 17.09
N ASP A 95 24.16 -10.23 17.15
CA ASP A 95 24.21 -11.24 18.23
C ASP A 95 25.53 -12.03 18.20
N ILE A 96 26.05 -12.37 17.01
CA ILE A 96 27.35 -12.99 16.81
C ILE A 96 28.47 -12.07 17.31
N GLN A 97 28.45 -10.78 16.98
CA GLN A 97 29.43 -9.81 17.47
C GLN A 97 29.39 -9.70 19.00
N ALA A 98 28.20 -9.65 19.59
CA ALA A 98 28.03 -9.65 21.04
C ALA A 98 28.57 -10.94 21.69
N ALA A 99 28.31 -12.11 21.07
CA ALA A 99 28.83 -13.39 21.54
C ALA A 99 30.37 -13.45 21.48
N GLN A 100 30.98 -12.97 20.39
CA GLN A 100 32.44 -12.88 20.25
C GLN A 100 33.05 -11.97 21.33
N ALA A 101 32.44 -10.82 21.62
CA ALA A 101 32.89 -9.94 22.70
C ALA A 101 32.80 -10.63 24.08
N ARG A 102 31.71 -11.36 24.36
CA ARG A 102 31.56 -12.15 25.59
C ARG A 102 32.64 -13.22 25.73
N ILE A 103 32.93 -13.95 24.65
CA ILE A 103 34.00 -14.97 24.64
C ILE A 103 35.36 -14.32 24.93
N ALA A 104 35.65 -13.16 24.35
CA ALA A 104 36.89 -12.42 24.61
C ALA A 104 37.01 -12.01 26.10
N ILE A 105 35.92 -11.57 26.73
CA ILE A 105 35.87 -11.26 28.16
C ILE A 105 36.12 -12.52 29.00
N ILE A 106 35.45 -13.63 28.68
CA ILE A 106 35.65 -14.91 29.38
C ILE A 106 37.10 -15.36 29.26
N ALA A 107 37.72 -15.27 28.08
CA ALA A 107 39.13 -15.61 27.88
C ALA A 107 40.07 -14.75 28.72
N ARG A 108 39.78 -13.45 28.89
CA ARG A 108 40.53 -12.56 29.78
C ARG A 108 40.38 -12.95 31.25
N LEU A 109 39.17 -13.28 31.68
CA LEU A 109 38.88 -13.76 33.04
C LEU A 109 39.62 -15.09 33.33
N GLN A 110 39.64 -16.01 32.38
CA GLN A 110 40.36 -17.28 32.50
C GLN A 110 41.87 -17.07 32.66
N ARG A 111 42.48 -16.19 31.87
CA ARG A 111 43.90 -15.83 32.00
C ARG A 111 44.21 -15.21 33.36
N ALA A 112 43.39 -14.27 33.81
CA ALA A 112 43.55 -13.65 35.13
C ALA A 112 43.41 -14.68 36.27
N GLN A 113 42.46 -15.61 36.15
CA GLN A 113 42.26 -16.68 37.13
C GLN A 113 43.42 -17.68 37.14
N ALA A 114 43.93 -18.06 35.97
CA ALA A 114 45.10 -18.94 35.86
C ALA A 114 46.34 -18.31 36.52
N ALA A 115 46.59 -17.02 36.29
CA ALA A 115 47.68 -16.29 36.95
C ALA A 115 47.53 -16.25 38.48
N ARG A 116 46.31 -16.04 39.00
CA ARG A 116 46.03 -16.07 40.45
C ARG A 116 46.27 -17.44 41.06
N LEU A 117 45.85 -18.51 40.39
CA LEU A 117 46.12 -19.88 40.87
C LEU A 117 47.62 -20.18 40.88
N ALA A 118 48.35 -19.79 39.83
CA ALA A 118 49.80 -19.98 39.75
C ALA A 118 50.53 -19.30 40.92
N ALA A 119 50.19 -18.03 41.20
CA ALA A 119 50.75 -17.28 42.31
C ALA A 119 50.47 -17.92 43.69
N LYS A 120 49.28 -18.52 43.87
CA LYS A 120 48.92 -19.20 45.14
C LYS A 120 49.53 -20.60 45.29
N GLN A 121 49.83 -21.27 44.18
CA GLN A 121 50.41 -22.62 44.18
C GLN A 121 51.94 -22.60 44.35
N GLU A 122 52.62 -21.52 43.97
CA GLU A 122 54.08 -21.42 44.04
C GLU A 122 54.66 -21.72 45.44
N PRO A 123 54.14 -21.16 46.56
CA PRO A 123 54.65 -21.50 47.90
C PRO A 123 54.36 -22.95 48.30
N VAL A 124 53.22 -23.51 47.87
CA VAL A 124 52.82 -24.88 48.18
C VAL A 124 53.72 -25.88 47.45
N VAL A 125 54.01 -25.64 46.16
CA VAL A 125 54.93 -26.46 45.36
C VAL A 125 56.36 -26.39 45.91
N ARG A 126 56.81 -25.21 46.34
CA ARG A 126 58.12 -25.06 47.01
C ARG A 126 58.17 -25.81 48.34
N LEU A 127 57.11 -25.74 49.15
CA LEU A 127 57.03 -26.44 50.43
C LEU A 127 57.00 -27.96 50.25
N THR A 128 56.18 -28.48 49.33
CA THR A 128 56.13 -29.92 49.06
C THR A 128 57.44 -30.43 48.47
N ALA A 129 58.12 -29.65 47.62
CA ALA A 129 59.46 -29.97 47.13
C ALA A 129 60.50 -29.99 48.26
N ALA A 130 60.47 -29.01 49.18
CA ALA A 130 61.35 -28.99 50.35
C ALA A 130 61.09 -30.17 51.30
N LEU A 131 59.83 -30.49 51.57
CA LEU A 131 59.45 -31.66 52.39
C LEU A 131 59.85 -32.98 51.73
N GLN A 132 59.69 -33.13 50.42
CA GLN A 132 60.19 -34.30 49.68
C GLN A 132 61.72 -34.40 49.70
N MET A 133 62.44 -33.27 49.62
CA MET A 133 63.90 -33.24 49.72
C MET A 133 64.39 -33.64 51.12
N ILE A 134 63.69 -33.21 52.18
CA ILE A 134 63.94 -33.63 53.56
C ILE A 134 63.62 -35.12 53.75
N ALA A 135 62.49 -35.60 53.23
CA ALA A 135 62.07 -37.00 53.33
C ALA A 135 62.98 -37.97 52.56
N ARG A 136 63.70 -37.48 51.55
CA ARG A 136 64.70 -38.25 50.79
C ARG A 136 66.08 -38.28 51.46
N ARG A 137 66.32 -37.53 52.54
CA ARG A 137 67.51 -37.70 53.37
C ARG A 137 67.31 -38.92 54.28
N PRO A 138 68.29 -39.83 54.38
CA PRO A 138 68.14 -41.06 55.17
C PRO A 138 67.88 -40.73 56.65
N LEU A 139 66.67 -41.07 57.11
CA LEU A 139 66.16 -40.97 58.49
C LEU A 139 66.98 -41.77 59.53
N VAL A 140 68.03 -42.46 59.10
CA VAL A 140 68.88 -43.31 59.94
C VAL A 140 69.66 -42.48 60.98
N LEU A 141 69.71 -41.14 60.83
CA LEU A 141 70.33 -40.23 61.81
C LEU A 141 69.37 -39.67 62.87
N ALA A 142 68.07 -39.97 62.82
CA ALA A 142 67.07 -39.46 63.79
C ALA A 142 66.74 -40.44 64.93
N LEU A 143 67.34 -41.63 64.94
CA LEU A 143 67.02 -42.73 65.87
C LEU A 143 67.66 -42.62 67.27
N VAL A 144 68.21 -41.47 67.66
CA VAL A 144 68.97 -41.31 68.93
C VAL A 144 68.46 -40.13 69.79
N GLN A 145 67.14 -39.90 69.86
CA GLN A 145 66.59 -39.04 70.93
C GLN A 145 65.33 -39.63 71.58
N PRO A 146 65.32 -39.84 72.91
CA PRO A 146 64.10 -40.18 73.64
C PRO A 146 63.24 -38.90 73.75
N GLY A 147 62.15 -38.83 72.99
CA GLY A 147 61.24 -37.69 73.02
C GLY A 147 60.60 -37.52 74.40
N SER A 148 60.66 -36.30 74.94
CA SER A 148 60.06 -35.93 76.22
C SER A 148 58.56 -35.61 76.06
N VAL A 149 57.77 -35.70 77.12
CA VAL A 149 56.34 -35.30 77.10
C VAL A 149 56.16 -33.85 76.64
N SER A 150 57.15 -32.98 76.89
CA SER A 150 57.17 -31.59 76.43
C SER A 150 57.18 -31.47 74.89
N ASP A 151 57.87 -32.38 74.19
CA ASP A 151 57.97 -32.36 72.73
C ASP A 151 56.63 -32.73 72.08
N ALA A 152 55.89 -33.67 72.68
CA ALA A 152 54.55 -34.03 72.23
C ALA A 152 53.54 -32.88 72.43
N VAL A 153 53.61 -32.15 73.53
CA VAL A 153 52.77 -30.97 73.80
C VAL A 153 53.10 -29.84 72.82
N HIS A 154 54.39 -29.59 72.58
CA HIS A 154 54.83 -28.57 71.62
C HIS A 154 54.39 -28.90 70.19
N LEU A 155 54.57 -30.15 69.74
CA LEU A 155 54.11 -30.61 68.44
C LEU A 155 52.59 -30.48 68.30
N ARG A 156 51.82 -30.85 69.33
CA ARG A 156 50.36 -30.69 69.33
C ARG A 156 49.94 -29.23 69.27
N ALA A 157 50.62 -28.32 69.98
CA ALA A 157 50.34 -26.89 69.92
C ALA A 157 50.63 -26.31 68.53
N VAL A 158 51.74 -26.71 67.90
CA VAL A 158 52.08 -26.31 66.53
C VAL A 158 51.07 -26.86 65.53
N LEU A 159 50.72 -28.15 65.59
CA LEU A 159 49.71 -28.76 64.73
C LEU A 159 48.34 -28.12 64.93
N GLY A 160 47.96 -27.78 66.16
CA GLY A 160 46.71 -27.10 66.49
C GLY A 160 46.57 -25.71 65.89
N GLN A 161 47.69 -25.00 65.66
CA GLN A 161 47.70 -23.69 64.99
C GLN A 161 47.82 -23.80 63.46
N VAL A 162 48.57 -24.78 62.96
CA VAL A 162 48.85 -24.92 61.51
C VAL A 162 47.69 -25.58 60.77
N LEU A 163 47.03 -26.56 61.38
CA LEU A 163 45.98 -27.34 60.72
C LEU A 163 44.79 -26.47 60.23
N PRO A 164 44.23 -25.54 61.02
CA PRO A 164 43.14 -24.67 60.56
C PRO A 164 43.54 -23.79 59.37
N VAL A 165 44.80 -23.32 59.35
CA VAL A 165 45.33 -22.49 58.25
C VAL A 165 45.48 -23.32 56.97
N ILE A 166 45.91 -24.58 57.08
CA ILE A 166 45.96 -25.51 55.94
C ILE A 166 44.55 -25.77 55.42
N GLU A 167 43.59 -26.12 56.29
CA GLU A 167 42.20 -26.39 55.91
C GLU A 167 41.56 -25.21 55.18
N GLN A 168 41.72 -23.99 55.72
CA GLN A 168 41.19 -22.77 55.11
C GLN A 168 41.83 -22.51 53.73
N ARG A 169 43.15 -22.67 53.60
CA ARG A 169 43.86 -22.50 52.31
C ARG A 169 43.44 -23.55 51.29
N THR A 170 43.30 -24.82 51.70
CA THR A 170 42.85 -25.91 50.83
C THR A 170 41.40 -25.71 50.38
N ALA A 171 40.51 -25.26 51.27
CA ALA A 171 39.14 -24.90 50.93
C ALA A 171 39.08 -23.75 49.90
N GLY A 172 39.89 -22.70 50.10
CA GLY A 172 40.02 -21.58 49.17
C GLY A 172 40.50 -22.02 47.78
N LEU A 173 41.52 -22.88 47.71
CA LEU A 173 42.03 -23.41 46.44
C LEU A 173 41.00 -24.30 45.73
N ARG A 174 40.28 -25.16 46.46
CA ARG A 174 39.18 -25.96 45.90
C ARG A 174 38.09 -25.08 45.29
N ALA A 175 37.70 -24.00 45.97
CA ALA A 175 36.73 -23.04 45.44
C ALA A 175 37.23 -22.33 44.17
N GLU A 176 38.52 -21.97 44.10
CA GLU A 176 39.11 -21.38 42.89
C GLU A 176 39.19 -22.35 41.71
N LEU A 177 39.54 -23.61 41.96
CA LEU A 177 39.53 -24.66 40.94
C LEU A 177 38.11 -24.93 40.42
N ALA A 178 37.12 -24.97 41.31
CA ALA A 178 35.71 -25.10 40.92
C ALA A 178 35.26 -23.93 40.03
N ARG A 179 35.59 -22.68 40.41
CA ARG A 179 35.34 -21.50 39.58
C ARG A 179 36.02 -21.59 38.21
N SER A 180 37.26 -22.07 38.15
CA SER A 180 38.00 -22.21 36.88
C SER A 180 37.36 -23.26 35.95
N ARG A 181 36.92 -24.40 36.51
CA ARG A 181 36.17 -25.42 35.77
C ARG A 181 34.84 -24.88 35.25
N ALA A 182 34.10 -24.15 36.08
CA ALA A 182 32.84 -23.51 35.67
C ALA A 182 33.08 -22.51 34.52
N LEU A 183 34.09 -21.64 34.64
CA LEU A 183 34.41 -20.66 33.60
C LEU A 183 34.88 -21.31 32.29
N ARG A 184 35.54 -22.47 32.34
CA ARG A 184 35.86 -23.28 31.14
C ARG A 184 34.61 -23.86 30.50
N ALA A 185 33.70 -24.41 31.29
CA ALA A 185 32.43 -24.94 30.78
C ALA A 185 31.60 -23.82 30.10
N THR A 186 31.52 -22.64 30.71
CA THR A 186 30.83 -21.48 30.10
C THR A 186 31.52 -21.02 28.81
N ALA A 187 32.85 -21.04 28.75
CA ALA A 187 33.58 -20.70 27.52
C ALA A 187 33.29 -21.69 26.39
N GLN A 188 33.27 -22.99 26.69
CA GLN A 188 32.94 -24.02 25.71
C GLN A 188 31.51 -23.86 25.20
N GLN A 189 30.54 -23.70 26.11
CA GLN A 189 29.14 -23.45 25.74
C GLN A 189 28.97 -22.21 24.87
N ALA A 190 29.72 -21.13 25.18
CA ALA A 190 29.69 -19.91 24.38
C ALA A 190 30.30 -20.12 22.98
N ALA A 191 31.38 -20.90 22.87
CA ALA A 191 32.00 -21.24 21.59
C ALA A 191 31.06 -22.11 20.73
N ASP A 192 30.46 -23.14 21.30
CA ASP A 192 29.51 -24.01 20.60
C ASP A 192 28.27 -23.24 20.11
N ALA A 193 27.77 -22.30 20.95
CA ALA A 193 26.66 -21.43 20.58
C ALA A 193 27.04 -20.44 19.45
N LEU A 194 28.27 -19.91 19.47
CA LEU A 194 28.78 -19.04 18.40
C LEU A 194 28.88 -19.80 17.07
N ASP A 195 29.45 -21.01 17.10
CA ASP A 195 29.54 -21.88 15.92
C ASP A 195 28.16 -22.19 15.34
N GLN A 196 27.18 -22.47 16.21
CA GLN A 196 25.81 -22.69 15.79
C GLN A 196 25.20 -21.44 15.15
N ALA A 197 25.34 -20.27 15.79
CA ALA A 197 24.85 -19.00 15.24
C ALA A 197 25.47 -18.68 13.88
N GLN A 198 26.77 -18.95 13.69
CA GLN A 198 27.45 -18.77 12.41
C GLN A 198 26.91 -19.70 11.31
N ARG A 199 26.62 -20.97 11.65
CA ARG A 199 25.99 -21.93 10.73
C ARG A 199 24.58 -21.48 10.35
N ASP A 200 23.79 -21.05 11.33
CA ASP A 200 22.42 -20.59 11.11
C ASP A 200 22.39 -19.33 10.22
N ARG A 201 23.29 -18.37 10.47
CA ARG A 201 23.45 -17.19 9.60
C ARG A 201 23.79 -17.59 8.17
N LYS A 202 24.68 -18.57 7.97
CA LYS A 202 25.04 -19.05 6.62
C LYS A 202 23.84 -19.69 5.91
N THR A 203 23.04 -20.48 6.62
CA THR A 203 21.80 -21.07 6.09
C THR A 203 20.82 -19.97 5.67
N GLN A 204 20.63 -18.94 6.50
CA GLN A 204 19.77 -17.79 6.19
C GLN A 204 20.27 -17.00 4.97
N GLN A 205 21.60 -16.87 4.78
CA GLN A 205 22.17 -16.23 3.59
C GLN A 205 21.83 -16.99 2.30
N VAL A 206 21.85 -18.32 2.34
CA VAL A 206 21.44 -19.16 1.20
C VAL A 206 19.95 -19.00 0.92
N GLU A 207 19.11 -18.99 1.97
CA GLU A 207 17.68 -18.72 1.85
C GLU A 207 17.40 -17.34 1.24
N LEU A 208 18.11 -16.31 1.70
CA LEU A 208 18.00 -14.95 1.15
C LEU A 208 18.34 -14.93 -0.33
N ALA A 209 19.43 -15.58 -0.77
CA ALA A 209 19.81 -15.63 -2.18
C ALA A 209 18.73 -16.30 -3.06
N ALA A 210 18.08 -17.35 -2.55
CA ALA A 210 16.94 -17.98 -3.22
C ALA A 210 15.74 -17.02 -3.32
N LEU A 211 15.41 -16.32 -2.23
CA LEU A 211 14.34 -15.31 -2.19
C LEU A 211 14.63 -14.11 -3.09
N GLU A 212 15.88 -13.67 -3.21
CA GLU A 212 16.28 -12.60 -4.12
C GLU A 212 16.11 -13.01 -5.58
N THR A 213 16.41 -14.26 -5.91
CA THR A 213 16.16 -14.83 -7.23
C THR A 213 14.66 -14.85 -7.52
N GLN A 214 13.85 -15.32 -6.57
CA GLN A 214 12.39 -15.30 -6.69
C GLN A 214 11.83 -13.88 -6.85
N LYS A 215 12.31 -12.92 -6.04
CA LYS A 215 11.99 -11.49 -6.14
C LYS A 215 12.29 -10.95 -7.54
N ARG A 216 13.46 -11.30 -8.10
CA ARG A 216 13.86 -10.87 -9.44
C ARG A 216 12.96 -11.44 -10.52
N LEU A 217 12.58 -12.71 -10.41
CA LEU A 217 11.64 -13.35 -11.34
C LEU A 217 10.26 -12.70 -11.27
N ALA A 218 9.69 -12.57 -10.07
CA ALA A 218 8.39 -11.92 -9.86
C ALA A 218 8.38 -10.47 -10.36
N ALA A 219 9.47 -9.72 -10.14
CA ALA A 219 9.60 -8.36 -10.66
C ALA A 219 9.71 -8.31 -12.19
N ARG A 220 10.35 -9.31 -12.83
CA ARG A 220 10.39 -9.44 -14.28
C ARG A 220 9.02 -9.77 -14.85
N ASP A 221 8.32 -10.73 -14.26
CA ASP A 221 6.97 -11.14 -14.69
C ASP A 221 5.97 -9.99 -14.59
N TYR A 222 6.04 -9.21 -13.49
CA TYR A 222 5.25 -8.00 -13.33
C TYR A 222 5.54 -6.97 -14.43
N ARG A 223 6.83 -6.69 -14.72
CA ARG A 223 7.19 -5.71 -15.77
C ARG A 223 6.83 -6.19 -17.18
N ALA A 224 6.99 -7.48 -17.47
CA ALA A 224 6.75 -8.03 -18.80
C ALA A 224 5.26 -8.15 -19.12
N ASN A 225 4.45 -8.58 -18.15
CA ASN A 225 3.04 -8.91 -18.40
C ASN A 225 2.10 -7.92 -17.72
N ALA A 226 2.24 -7.71 -16.41
CA ALA A 226 1.24 -6.95 -15.63
C ALA A 226 1.15 -5.47 -16.03
N GLY A 227 2.27 -4.82 -16.36
CA GLY A 227 2.25 -3.44 -16.85
C GLY A 227 1.44 -3.29 -18.14
N LEU A 228 1.76 -4.12 -19.14
CA LEU A 228 1.07 -4.12 -20.43
C LEU A 228 -0.41 -4.55 -20.31
N GLU A 229 -0.70 -5.57 -19.51
CA GLU A 229 -2.09 -6.00 -19.29
C GLU A 229 -2.91 -4.95 -18.53
N SER A 230 -2.30 -4.19 -17.60
CA SER A 230 -2.96 -3.08 -16.92
C SER A 230 -3.30 -1.95 -17.90
N GLU A 231 -2.37 -1.57 -18.79
CA GLU A 231 -2.63 -0.57 -19.83
C GLU A 231 -3.73 -1.02 -20.79
N ARG A 232 -3.71 -2.29 -21.21
CA ARG A 232 -4.77 -2.89 -22.03
C ARG A 232 -6.12 -2.90 -21.32
N ALA A 233 -6.14 -3.23 -20.03
CA ALA A 233 -7.35 -3.20 -19.22
C ALA A 233 -7.94 -1.79 -19.16
N LEU A 234 -7.09 -0.78 -18.96
CA LEU A 234 -7.50 0.63 -18.96
C LEU A 234 -8.08 1.03 -20.32
N ALA A 235 -7.37 0.74 -21.41
CA ALA A 235 -7.83 1.06 -22.76
C ALA A 235 -9.16 0.37 -23.11
N LEU A 236 -9.33 -0.91 -22.74
CA LEU A 236 -10.59 -1.63 -22.93
C LEU A 236 -11.71 -1.04 -22.06
N GLY A 237 -11.41 -0.64 -20.83
CA GLY A 237 -12.37 0.01 -19.93
C GLY A 237 -12.76 1.43 -20.39
N GLU A 238 -11.87 2.15 -21.07
CA GLU A 238 -12.17 3.42 -21.73
C GLU A 238 -13.07 3.20 -22.95
N ARG A 239 -12.72 2.28 -23.85
CA ARG A 239 -13.58 1.92 -24.98
C ARG A 239 -14.98 1.48 -24.54
N ALA A 240 -15.07 0.67 -23.48
CA ALA A 240 -16.35 0.25 -22.94
C ALA A 240 -17.20 1.45 -22.45
N ARG A 241 -16.56 2.44 -21.81
CA ARG A 241 -17.20 3.70 -21.38
C ARG A 241 -17.62 4.55 -22.59
N ASP A 242 -16.77 4.69 -23.59
CA ASP A 242 -17.09 5.44 -24.81
C ASP A 242 -18.30 4.86 -25.56
N ILE A 243 -18.40 3.52 -25.62
CA ILE A 243 -19.55 2.84 -26.21
C ILE A 243 -20.83 3.16 -25.43
N VAL A 244 -20.78 3.12 -24.09
CA VAL A 244 -21.93 3.46 -23.24
C VAL A 244 -22.32 4.93 -23.40
N ASP A 245 -21.36 5.84 -23.39
CA ASP A 245 -21.60 7.28 -23.60
C ASP A 245 -22.22 7.56 -24.98
N LEU A 246 -21.80 6.83 -26.02
CA LEU A 246 -22.38 6.91 -27.36
C LEU A 246 -23.82 6.38 -27.37
N MET A 247 -24.08 5.25 -26.71
CA MET A 247 -25.41 4.67 -26.58
C MET A 247 -26.37 5.64 -25.89
N ASP A 248 -25.96 6.27 -24.77
CA ASP A 248 -26.77 7.25 -24.04
C ASP A 248 -27.14 8.45 -24.93
N ARG A 249 -26.21 8.91 -25.78
CA ARG A 249 -26.49 10.00 -26.74
C ARG A 249 -27.45 9.57 -27.86
N LEU A 250 -27.29 8.34 -28.37
CA LEU A 250 -28.17 7.80 -29.41
C LEU A 250 -29.60 7.61 -28.89
N GLU A 251 -29.76 7.13 -27.65
CA GLU A 251 -31.06 6.98 -27.00
C GLU A 251 -31.74 8.33 -26.79
N GLN A 252 -31.01 9.34 -26.29
CA GLN A 252 -31.52 10.71 -26.16
C GLN A 252 -31.93 11.33 -27.51
N ALA A 253 -31.17 11.09 -28.57
CA ALA A 253 -31.50 11.56 -29.91
C ALA A 253 -32.75 10.87 -30.48
N GLY A 254 -32.90 9.57 -30.22
CA GLY A 254 -34.11 8.80 -30.57
C GLY A 254 -35.35 9.34 -29.85
N ASP A 255 -35.27 9.53 -28.53
CA ASP A 255 -36.35 10.11 -27.72
C ASP A 255 -36.79 11.49 -28.23
N LEU A 256 -35.83 12.34 -28.61
CA LEU A 256 -36.11 13.65 -29.18
C LEU A 256 -36.82 13.52 -30.53
N ARG A 257 -36.34 12.63 -31.40
CA ARG A 257 -36.96 12.36 -32.71
C ARG A 257 -38.41 11.89 -32.55
N ASP A 258 -38.66 10.97 -31.62
CA ASP A 258 -40.01 10.47 -31.32
C ASP A 258 -40.94 11.57 -30.78
N ARG A 259 -40.43 12.45 -29.92
CA ARG A 259 -41.21 13.61 -29.44
C ARG A 259 -41.56 14.55 -30.59
N LEU A 260 -40.61 14.83 -31.48
CA LEU A 260 -40.84 15.70 -32.63
C LEU A 260 -41.82 15.09 -33.64
N ALA A 261 -41.77 13.78 -33.85
CA ALA A 261 -42.72 13.08 -34.74
C ALA A 261 -44.16 13.07 -34.20
N ARG A 262 -44.34 13.17 -32.88
CA ARG A 262 -45.67 13.29 -32.24
C ARG A 262 -46.23 14.72 -32.26
N LEU A 263 -45.40 15.71 -32.54
CA LEU A 263 -45.88 17.08 -32.75
C LEU A 263 -46.60 17.17 -34.10
N SER A 264 -47.71 17.90 -34.13
CA SER A 264 -48.45 18.18 -35.36
C SER A 264 -47.52 18.85 -36.38
N GLY A 265 -47.53 18.39 -37.63
CA GLY A 265 -46.69 18.92 -38.70
C GLY A 265 -46.81 20.44 -38.87
N PRO A 266 -45.83 21.08 -39.55
CA PRO A 266 -45.77 22.54 -39.66
C PRO A 266 -47.11 23.10 -40.13
N LEU A 267 -47.71 23.95 -39.30
CA LEU A 267 -48.91 24.69 -39.68
C LEU A 267 -48.59 25.45 -40.97
N PRO A 268 -49.42 25.34 -42.03
CA PRO A 268 -49.23 26.12 -43.23
C PRO A 268 -49.15 27.59 -42.85
N ARG A 269 -48.14 28.29 -43.38
CA ARG A 269 -48.01 29.74 -43.18
C ARG A 269 -49.36 30.39 -43.56
N PRO A 270 -50.02 31.13 -42.65
CA PRO A 270 -51.28 31.79 -42.97
C PRO A 270 -51.09 32.72 -44.17
N ALA A 271 -52.07 32.75 -45.08
CA ALA A 271 -52.02 33.52 -46.32
C ALA A 271 -51.97 35.06 -46.12
N ARG A 272 -51.99 35.55 -44.88
CA ARG A 272 -51.94 36.97 -44.51
C ARG A 272 -51.00 37.18 -43.32
N PRO A 273 -49.78 37.72 -43.55
CA PRO A 273 -48.77 37.99 -42.51
C PRO A 273 -49.16 39.09 -41.50
N ASP A 274 -50.27 39.77 -41.73
CA ASP A 274 -50.68 41.04 -41.14
C ASP A 274 -51.71 40.93 -40.00
N GLN A 275 -52.20 39.72 -39.70
CA GLN A 275 -53.20 39.50 -38.62
C GLN A 275 -52.82 38.39 -37.62
N ALA A 276 -51.58 37.92 -37.63
CA ALA A 276 -51.07 37.13 -36.52
C ALA A 276 -50.84 38.07 -35.34
N GLY A 277 -51.82 38.16 -34.44
CA GLY A 277 -51.63 38.75 -33.12
C GLY A 277 -50.48 38.01 -32.45
N ALA A 278 -49.29 38.59 -32.49
CA ALA A 278 -48.15 38.14 -31.74
C ALA A 278 -48.56 38.21 -30.26
N ALA A 279 -48.80 37.06 -29.64
CA ALA A 279 -48.52 36.95 -28.23
C ALA A 279 -47.10 37.50 -28.04
N PRO A 280 -46.87 38.42 -27.08
CA PRO A 280 -45.54 38.95 -26.89
C PRO A 280 -44.63 37.76 -26.59
N ALA A 281 -43.83 37.37 -27.58
CA ALA A 281 -42.57 36.75 -27.30
C ALA A 281 -41.87 37.81 -26.47
N GLU A 282 -41.79 37.58 -25.16
CA GLU A 282 -40.83 38.25 -24.30
C GLU A 282 -39.47 37.93 -24.89
N ALA A 283 -39.11 38.73 -25.90
CA ALA A 283 -37.75 39.03 -26.26
C ALA A 283 -37.21 39.80 -25.05
N ASP A 284 -36.94 39.06 -23.98
CA ASP A 284 -35.92 39.45 -23.03
C ASP A 284 -34.71 39.74 -23.89
N ALA A 285 -34.36 41.02 -23.96
CA ALA A 285 -33.10 41.50 -24.46
C ALA A 285 -32.00 40.86 -23.60
N ARG A 286 -31.66 39.61 -23.90
CA ARG A 286 -30.62 38.89 -23.19
C ARG A 286 -29.30 39.46 -23.69
N PRO A 287 -28.46 39.99 -22.80
CA PRO A 287 -27.11 40.37 -23.18
C PRO A 287 -26.43 39.14 -23.80
N SER A 288 -25.79 39.32 -24.97
CA SER A 288 -25.09 38.25 -25.69
C SER A 288 -23.82 37.76 -24.97
N GLY A 289 -23.53 38.33 -23.80
CA GLY A 289 -22.39 38.02 -22.94
C GLY A 289 -22.70 37.01 -21.83
N PRO A 290 -21.66 36.54 -21.12
CA PRO A 290 -21.83 35.71 -19.94
C PRO A 290 -22.59 36.47 -18.83
N PRO A 291 -23.48 35.80 -18.07
CA PRO A 291 -24.18 36.43 -16.97
C PRO A 291 -23.18 36.87 -15.89
N PRO A 292 -23.47 37.93 -15.11
CA PRO A 292 -22.66 38.28 -13.95
C PRO A 292 -22.62 37.07 -13.02
N TYR A 293 -21.42 36.65 -12.62
CA TYR A 293 -21.22 35.37 -11.94
C TYR A 293 -20.41 35.56 -10.66
N ARG A 294 -20.77 34.81 -9.60
CA ARG A 294 -20.03 34.75 -8.34
C ARG A 294 -19.82 33.29 -7.94
N LEU A 295 -18.74 33.00 -7.22
CA LEU A 295 -18.55 31.64 -6.70
C LEU A 295 -19.66 31.31 -5.69
N PRO A 296 -20.27 30.11 -5.78
CA PRO A 296 -21.34 29.70 -4.87
C PRO A 296 -20.87 29.49 -3.44
N VAL A 297 -19.57 29.26 -3.22
CA VAL A 297 -18.97 29.04 -1.91
C VAL A 297 -17.61 29.72 -1.84
N VAL A 298 -17.17 30.06 -0.62
CA VAL A 298 -15.82 30.55 -0.35
C VAL A 298 -14.95 29.39 0.12
N GLY A 299 -13.79 29.22 -0.50
CA GLY A 299 -12.88 28.12 -0.20
C GLY A 299 -11.57 28.21 -0.96
N GLN A 300 -10.65 27.30 -0.67
CA GLN A 300 -9.38 27.17 -1.40
C GLN A 300 -9.62 26.40 -2.70
N LEU A 301 -9.17 26.96 -3.83
CA LEU A 301 -9.19 26.25 -5.11
C LEU A 301 -8.19 25.08 -5.07
N VAL A 302 -8.68 23.88 -5.35
CA VAL A 302 -7.86 22.65 -5.37
C VAL A 302 -7.77 22.04 -6.76
N THR A 303 -8.77 22.27 -7.61
CA THR A 303 -8.73 21.82 -9.01
C THR A 303 -9.35 22.88 -9.91
N GLY A 304 -8.59 23.33 -10.90
CA GLY A 304 -9.01 24.26 -11.93
C GLY A 304 -9.70 23.59 -13.11
N MET A 305 -10.40 24.37 -13.95
CA MET A 305 -10.95 23.84 -15.20
C MET A 305 -9.81 23.37 -16.12
N GLY A 306 -9.98 22.20 -16.74
CA GLY A 306 -9.04 21.64 -17.71
C GLY A 306 -7.81 20.97 -17.08
N GLU A 307 -7.63 21.09 -15.77
CA GLU A 307 -6.59 20.40 -15.03
C GLU A 307 -6.78 18.88 -15.14
N VAL A 308 -5.67 18.18 -15.38
CA VAL A 308 -5.65 16.73 -15.56
C VAL A 308 -5.35 16.09 -14.22
N ASN A 309 -6.27 15.28 -13.70
CA ASN A 309 -6.00 14.54 -12.46
C ASN A 309 -5.03 13.37 -12.70
N ASP A 310 -4.58 12.71 -11.62
CA ASP A 310 -3.69 11.53 -11.68
C ASP A 310 -4.25 10.37 -12.52
N SER A 311 -5.54 10.41 -12.83
CA SER A 311 -6.25 9.44 -13.67
C SER A 311 -6.41 9.89 -15.13
N GLY A 312 -5.78 11.00 -15.54
CA GLY A 312 -5.81 11.51 -16.92
C GLY A 312 -7.09 12.26 -17.30
N VAL A 313 -8.05 12.43 -16.39
CA VAL A 313 -9.34 13.07 -16.67
C VAL A 313 -9.22 14.59 -16.48
N ARG A 314 -9.63 15.34 -17.51
CA ARG A 314 -9.73 16.81 -17.43
C ARG A 314 -10.93 17.24 -16.61
N ALA A 315 -10.70 18.07 -15.61
CA ALA A 315 -11.74 18.70 -14.83
C ALA A 315 -12.64 19.59 -15.72
N ARG A 316 -13.97 19.43 -15.57
CA ARG A 316 -14.97 20.19 -16.33
C ARG A 316 -15.44 21.46 -15.59
N GLY A 317 -14.90 21.73 -14.42
CA GLY A 317 -15.28 22.86 -13.57
C GLY A 317 -14.24 23.11 -12.48
N LEU A 318 -14.59 23.93 -11.50
CA LEU A 318 -13.73 24.29 -10.38
C LEU A 318 -14.09 23.46 -9.15
N THR A 319 -13.09 22.95 -8.42
CA THR A 319 -13.31 22.30 -7.12
C THR A 319 -12.69 23.11 -5.99
N LEU A 320 -13.52 23.50 -5.02
CA LEU A 320 -13.18 24.34 -3.89
C LEU A 320 -13.27 23.52 -2.59
N VAL A 321 -12.23 23.57 -1.76
CA VAL A 321 -12.27 23.07 -0.38
C VAL A 321 -12.85 24.16 0.51
N THR A 322 -14.01 23.88 1.08
CA THR A 322 -14.75 24.81 1.96
C THR A 322 -14.45 24.57 3.43
N GLN A 323 -14.70 25.57 4.28
CA GLN A 323 -14.77 25.38 5.72
C GLN A 323 -15.99 24.52 6.09
N PRO A 324 -15.97 23.81 7.23
CA PRO A 324 -17.13 23.07 7.72
C PRO A 324 -18.38 23.93 7.83
N GLY A 325 -19.51 23.45 7.30
CA GLY A 325 -20.81 24.13 7.38
C GLY A 325 -20.90 25.45 6.59
N ALA A 326 -20.05 25.66 5.59
CA ALA A 326 -20.07 26.85 4.76
C ALA A 326 -21.42 27.02 4.04
N GLN A 327 -21.89 28.26 3.95
CA GLN A 327 -23.09 28.63 3.22
C GLN A 327 -22.83 28.60 1.71
N ALA A 328 -23.71 27.92 0.96
CA ALA A 328 -23.74 27.97 -0.49
C ALA A 328 -24.80 28.97 -0.97
N ILE A 329 -24.45 29.79 -1.95
CA ILE A 329 -25.30 30.81 -2.56
C ILE A 329 -25.50 30.56 -4.05
N ALA A 330 -26.56 31.12 -4.63
CA ALA A 330 -26.82 31.09 -6.06
C ALA A 330 -25.78 31.97 -6.81
N PRO A 331 -24.99 31.41 -7.74
CA PRO A 331 -23.96 32.14 -8.49
C PRO A 331 -24.47 33.28 -9.35
N THR A 332 -25.69 33.14 -9.88
CA THR A 332 -26.40 34.17 -10.64
C THR A 332 -27.90 33.89 -10.64
N ALA A 333 -28.70 34.82 -11.16
CA ALA A 333 -30.16 34.68 -11.18
C ALA A 333 -30.60 33.55 -12.11
N GLY A 334 -31.63 32.79 -11.73
CA GLY A 334 -32.12 31.67 -12.53
C GLY A 334 -33.25 30.90 -11.86
N ARG A 335 -33.63 29.77 -12.48
CA ARG A 335 -34.61 28.83 -11.96
C ARG A 335 -33.93 27.51 -11.60
N ILE A 336 -34.28 26.93 -10.47
CA ILE A 336 -33.77 25.60 -10.08
C ILE A 336 -34.33 24.54 -11.02
N ALA A 337 -33.49 23.96 -11.87
CA ALA A 337 -33.82 22.87 -12.76
C ALA A 337 -33.74 21.51 -12.07
N PHE A 338 -32.86 21.36 -11.07
CA PHE A 338 -32.73 20.14 -10.27
C PHE A 338 -32.21 20.46 -8.86
N ALA A 339 -32.72 19.77 -7.85
CA ALA A 339 -32.28 19.87 -6.46
C ALA A 339 -32.48 18.53 -5.75
N GLY A 340 -31.40 17.80 -5.46
CA GLY A 340 -31.50 16.52 -4.74
C GLY A 340 -30.22 15.68 -4.74
N PRO A 341 -30.25 14.48 -4.13
CA PRO A 341 -29.10 13.59 -4.07
C PRO A 341 -28.81 12.97 -5.45
N TYR A 342 -27.53 12.85 -5.81
CA TYR A 342 -27.12 12.23 -7.07
C TYR A 342 -25.84 11.42 -6.95
N ARG A 343 -25.99 10.08 -6.98
CA ARG A 343 -24.87 9.12 -6.92
C ARG A 343 -23.89 9.45 -5.78
N ASP A 344 -22.59 9.35 -6.04
CA ASP A 344 -21.52 9.66 -5.09
C ASP A 344 -21.20 11.16 -4.97
N TYR A 345 -21.97 12.03 -5.66
CA TYR A 345 -21.74 13.48 -5.67
C TYR A 345 -22.45 14.23 -4.52
N GLY A 346 -23.10 13.50 -3.60
CA GLY A 346 -23.87 14.08 -2.51
C GLY A 346 -25.14 14.77 -3.01
N GLN A 347 -25.52 15.89 -2.39
CA GLN A 347 -26.60 16.74 -2.91
C GLN A 347 -26.05 17.59 -4.06
N ILE A 348 -26.78 17.62 -5.17
CA ILE A 348 -26.48 18.46 -6.32
C ILE A 348 -27.59 19.48 -6.55
N LEU A 349 -27.22 20.61 -7.13
CA LEU A 349 -28.12 21.67 -7.53
C LEU A 349 -27.80 22.09 -8.96
N ILE A 350 -28.83 22.15 -9.81
CA ILE A 350 -28.73 22.66 -11.18
C ILE A 350 -29.61 23.91 -11.30
N ILE A 351 -29.02 25.02 -11.71
CA ILE A 351 -29.70 26.30 -11.92
C ILE A 351 -29.66 26.64 -13.41
N ASP A 352 -30.83 26.82 -14.03
CA ASP A 352 -30.98 27.36 -15.38
C ASP A 352 -31.06 28.88 -15.31
N HIS A 353 -30.08 29.55 -15.93
CA HIS A 353 -29.96 31.00 -15.95
C HIS A 353 -30.57 31.63 -17.21
N GLY A 354 -31.17 30.81 -18.09
CA GLY A 354 -31.64 31.25 -19.39
C GLY A 354 -30.50 31.47 -20.39
N GLY A 355 -30.86 31.69 -21.66
CA GLY A 355 -29.87 31.90 -22.73
C GLY A 355 -28.92 30.70 -22.98
N GLY A 356 -29.31 29.50 -22.52
CA GLY A 356 -28.51 28.29 -22.59
C GLY A 356 -27.45 28.16 -21.49
N TRP A 357 -27.45 29.06 -20.49
CA TRP A 357 -26.52 29.02 -19.37
C TRP A 357 -27.07 28.15 -18.23
N THR A 358 -26.24 27.26 -17.71
CA THR A 358 -26.61 26.37 -16.61
C THR A 358 -25.45 26.21 -15.64
N THR A 359 -25.73 26.27 -14.34
CA THR A 359 -24.75 26.00 -13.30
C THR A 359 -25.08 24.69 -12.59
N LEU A 360 -24.08 23.83 -12.42
CA LEU A 360 -24.13 22.64 -11.58
C LEU A 360 -23.24 22.86 -10.34
N ILE A 361 -23.78 22.58 -9.16
CA ILE A 361 -23.06 22.58 -7.89
C ILE A 361 -23.20 21.18 -7.28
N THR A 362 -22.09 20.58 -6.86
CA THR A 362 -22.06 19.25 -6.23
C THR A 362 -21.37 19.27 -4.87
N GLY A 363 -21.50 18.17 -4.10
CA GLY A 363 -20.85 18.03 -2.79
C GLY A 363 -21.56 18.77 -1.66
N LEU A 364 -22.77 19.28 -1.89
CA LEU A 364 -23.57 19.91 -0.84
C LEU A 364 -24.09 18.86 0.14
N HIS A 365 -24.27 19.24 1.40
CA HIS A 365 -24.84 18.37 2.43
C HIS A 365 -26.36 18.53 2.51
N ARG A 366 -26.86 19.77 2.44
CA ARG A 366 -28.29 20.08 2.55
C ARG A 366 -28.63 21.23 1.60
N LEU A 367 -29.77 21.12 0.94
CA LEU A 367 -30.33 22.15 0.05
C LEU A 367 -31.41 22.95 0.79
N THR A 368 -31.49 24.25 0.49
CA THR A 368 -32.53 25.15 1.02
C THR A 368 -33.58 25.53 -0.04
N THR A 369 -33.40 25.07 -1.27
CA THR A 369 -34.27 25.34 -2.42
C THR A 369 -34.84 24.04 -3.01
N ARG A 370 -35.90 24.17 -3.81
CA ARG A 370 -36.59 23.08 -4.50
C ARG A 370 -36.63 23.31 -6.01
N VAL A 371 -36.89 22.25 -6.76
CA VAL A 371 -37.07 22.33 -8.23
C VAL A 371 -38.20 23.30 -8.55
N GLY A 372 -37.95 24.20 -9.49
CA GLY A 372 -38.90 25.23 -9.93
C GLY A 372 -38.74 26.58 -9.22
N ASP A 373 -38.05 26.66 -8.08
CA ASP A 373 -37.82 27.93 -7.38
C ASP A 373 -37.04 28.92 -8.25
N ALA A 374 -37.41 30.20 -8.19
CA ALA A 374 -36.63 31.28 -8.78
C ALA A 374 -35.64 31.82 -7.74
N VAL A 375 -34.38 31.96 -8.12
CA VAL A 375 -33.29 32.46 -7.27
C VAL A 375 -32.62 33.66 -7.92
N ARG A 376 -32.16 34.61 -7.10
CA ARG A 376 -31.32 35.74 -7.49
C ARG A 376 -29.86 35.45 -7.13
N GLN A 377 -28.92 36.17 -7.75
CA GLN A 377 -27.52 36.09 -7.38
C GLN A 377 -27.34 36.38 -5.88
N GLY A 378 -26.72 35.46 -5.14
CA GLY A 378 -26.49 35.59 -3.70
C GLY A 378 -27.52 34.91 -2.80
N ASP A 379 -28.65 34.45 -3.33
CA ASP A 379 -29.67 33.77 -2.52
C ASP A 379 -29.11 32.46 -1.92
N PRO A 380 -29.45 32.11 -0.67
CA PRO A 380 -28.98 30.89 -0.04
C PRO A 380 -29.60 29.65 -0.69
N VAL A 381 -28.76 28.74 -1.21
CA VAL A 381 -29.22 27.53 -1.91
C VAL A 381 -28.89 26.22 -1.17
N GLY A 382 -27.97 26.27 -0.20
CA GLY A 382 -27.64 25.10 0.62
C GLY A 382 -26.47 25.33 1.56
N VAL A 383 -26.02 24.26 2.20
CA VAL A 383 -24.85 24.27 3.09
C VAL A 383 -23.95 23.05 2.85
N THR A 384 -22.65 23.22 3.12
CA THR A 384 -21.67 22.13 3.07
C THR A 384 -21.68 21.29 4.34
N GLY A 385 -20.95 20.16 4.35
CA GLY A 385 -20.97 19.21 5.47
C GLY A 385 -20.25 19.70 6.73
N ALA A 386 -20.43 18.97 7.84
CA ALA A 386 -19.79 19.25 9.13
C ALA A 386 -18.26 19.06 9.16
N ARG A 387 -17.66 18.71 8.02
CA ARG A 387 -16.20 18.64 7.80
C ARG A 387 -15.86 19.42 6.53
N ARG A 388 -14.58 19.74 6.33
CA ARG A 388 -14.10 20.32 5.07
C ARG A 388 -14.55 19.45 3.90
N SER A 389 -15.22 20.08 2.94
CA SER A 389 -15.91 19.39 1.85
C SER A 389 -15.45 19.98 0.52
N ASN A 390 -15.24 19.10 -0.47
CA ASN A 390 -14.96 19.47 -1.85
C ASN A 390 -16.27 19.83 -2.54
N ILE A 391 -16.39 21.09 -2.97
CA ILE A 391 -17.54 21.57 -3.74
C ILE A 391 -17.09 21.80 -5.16
N THR A 392 -17.67 21.04 -6.09
CA THR A 392 -17.40 21.23 -7.52
C THR A 392 -18.48 22.09 -8.14
N VAL A 393 -18.06 23.08 -8.94
CA VAL A 393 -18.91 24.04 -9.62
C VAL A 393 -18.59 23.99 -11.11
N GLU A 394 -19.61 23.77 -11.91
CA GLU A 394 -19.50 23.73 -13.36
C GLU A 394 -20.50 24.71 -13.99
N LEU A 395 -20.00 25.65 -14.78
CA LEU A 395 -20.81 26.53 -15.60
C LEU A 395 -20.82 25.96 -17.03
N ARG A 396 -22.00 25.85 -17.62
CA ARG A 396 -22.19 25.37 -19.00
C ARG A 396 -22.92 26.39 -19.83
N ARG A 397 -22.59 26.46 -21.11
CA ARG A 397 -23.37 27.12 -22.16
C ARG A 397 -23.73 26.10 -23.24
N ASN A 398 -25.02 25.88 -23.47
CA ASN A 398 -25.53 24.90 -24.44
C ASN A 398 -24.89 23.51 -24.25
N GLY A 399 -24.76 23.08 -23.00
CA GLY A 399 -24.16 21.79 -22.63
C GLY A 399 -22.63 21.72 -22.65
N ARG A 400 -21.92 22.75 -23.11
CA ARG A 400 -20.45 22.80 -23.09
C ARG A 400 -19.94 23.52 -21.83
N PRO A 401 -18.95 22.98 -21.11
CA PRO A 401 -18.33 23.67 -19.97
C PRO A 401 -17.69 25.00 -20.40
N VAL A 402 -17.83 26.03 -19.56
CA VAL A 402 -17.24 27.37 -19.73
C VAL A 402 -16.42 27.72 -18.49
N ASP A 403 -15.24 28.30 -18.70
CA ASP A 403 -14.36 28.69 -17.61
C ASP A 403 -14.99 29.80 -16.76
N ILE A 404 -15.02 29.55 -15.44
CA ILE A 404 -15.61 30.43 -14.45
C ILE A 404 -14.60 31.52 -14.02
N ILE A 405 -13.29 31.24 -14.08
CA ILE A 405 -12.24 32.13 -13.57
C ILE A 405 -12.33 33.53 -14.20
N PRO A 406 -12.47 33.70 -15.53
CA PRO A 406 -12.58 35.01 -16.14
C PRO A 406 -13.80 35.82 -15.69
N LEU A 407 -14.84 35.16 -15.16
CA LEU A 407 -16.12 35.78 -14.79
C LEU A 407 -16.16 36.26 -13.34
N VAL A 408 -15.30 35.71 -12.48
CA VAL A 408 -15.30 35.98 -11.02
C VAL A 408 -14.21 36.98 -10.59
N GLY A 409 -13.41 37.50 -11.52
CA GLY A 409 -12.48 38.60 -11.28
C GLY A 409 -11.36 38.29 -10.27
N LEU A 410 -11.01 37.01 -10.10
CA LEU A 410 -9.89 36.59 -9.26
C LEU A 410 -8.59 36.75 -10.07
N ALA A 411 -7.95 37.91 -9.92
CA ALA A 411 -6.58 38.16 -10.37
C ALA A 411 -5.57 37.60 -9.37
#